data_AF-K0ULS6-F1
#
_entry.id   AF-K0ULS6-F1
#
_cell.length_a   1.000
_cell.length_b   1.000
_cell.length_c   1.000
_cell.angle_alpha   90.00
_cell.angle_beta   90.00
_cell.angle_gamma   90.00
#
_symmetry.space_group_name_H-M   'P 1'
#
loop_
_entity.id
_entity.type
_entity.pdbx_description
1 polymer ?
#
loop_
_entity_poly.entity_id
_entity_poly.type
_entity_poly.pdbx_seq_one_letter_code
_entity_poly.pdbx_strand_id
1 'polypeptide(L)'
;MISEVVVAIRELESASVVVLGRRSELTASMVAALRRHGVTAIEEAARGGSRERVTAVESMILVVDGHRAETLFGERPSCRSRRRVAAWENDACDLVVTTALDTGARRILAVCDGRRLTFGQRTRAAGVFRRLARRIDYECAINGLAPVATSYGVIDADCDVARLAEAAGRSTLRSGASPAGPVPGPGARSTHVRIQGLPGRTKAARKVWTGPAWMAEMFPPPSQKEPKPCPKSLGE
;
A
#
# COMPACT_ATOMS: atom_id res chain seq x y z
N MET A 1 23.47 15.09 -41.66
CA MET A 1 22.12 14.51 -41.44
C MET A 1 22.21 13.15 -40.73
N ILE A 2 22.81 13.08 -39.53
CA ILE A 2 22.69 11.91 -38.62
C ILE A 2 22.88 12.43 -37.18
N SER A 3 21.97 13.29 -36.70
CA SER A 3 22.01 13.76 -35.30
C SER A 3 20.63 13.78 -34.63
N GLU A 4 19.65 13.07 -35.20
CA GLU A 4 18.25 13.08 -34.74
C GLU A 4 17.76 11.71 -34.22
N VAL A 5 18.67 10.75 -33.96
CA VAL A 5 18.30 9.36 -33.63
C VAL A 5 18.78 8.92 -32.23
N VAL A 6 19.13 9.86 -31.35
CA VAL A 6 19.50 9.56 -29.93
C VAL A 6 18.70 10.40 -28.93
N VAL A 7 17.44 10.72 -29.26
CA VAL A 7 16.45 11.31 -28.31
C VAL A 7 15.15 10.47 -28.28
N ALA A 8 15.20 9.23 -28.76
CA ALA A 8 14.08 8.27 -28.74
C ALA A 8 14.39 7.00 -27.94
N ILE A 9 15.35 7.07 -27.01
CA ILE A 9 15.68 5.98 -26.10
C ILE A 9 15.67 6.56 -24.67
N ARG A 10 14.65 6.16 -23.90
CA ARG A 10 14.32 6.56 -22.51
C ARG A 10 13.23 7.63 -22.34
N GLU A 11 12.17 7.55 -23.12
CA GLU A 11 10.84 7.69 -22.50
C GLU A 11 10.54 6.36 -21.78
N LEU A 12 11.34 6.06 -20.74
CA LEU A 12 10.93 5.09 -19.74
C LEU A 12 9.76 5.78 -19.05
N GLU A 13 8.55 5.48 -19.51
CA GLU A 13 7.28 5.87 -18.88
C GLU A 13 7.46 5.68 -17.37
N SER A 14 7.79 6.78 -16.70
CA SER A 14 8.25 6.72 -15.33
C SER A 14 7.00 6.47 -14.53
N ALA A 15 6.84 5.24 -14.06
CA ALA A 15 5.75 4.81 -13.20
C ALA A 15 5.43 5.95 -12.21
N SER A 16 4.28 6.59 -12.40
CA SER A 16 3.88 7.76 -11.64
C SER A 16 2.97 7.30 -10.50
N VAL A 17 3.28 7.77 -9.30
CA VAL A 17 2.54 7.46 -8.09
C VAL A 17 2.05 8.74 -7.45
N VAL A 18 0.74 8.85 -7.25
CA VAL A 18 0.17 9.92 -6.45
C VAL A 18 0.17 9.49 -4.99
N VAL A 19 0.76 10.30 -4.12
CA VAL A 19 0.72 10.10 -2.68
C VAL A 19 -0.25 11.13 -2.09
N LEU A 20 -1.41 10.64 -1.65
CA LEU A 20 -2.46 11.42 -0.99
C LEU A 20 -2.23 11.38 0.51
N GLY A 21 -1.98 12.53 1.12
CA GLY A 21 -1.81 12.59 2.57
C GLY A 21 -1.54 14.01 3.07
N ARG A 22 -1.48 14.16 4.39
CA ARG A 22 -0.92 15.37 4.98
C ARG A 22 0.60 15.32 4.83
N ARG A 23 1.24 16.50 4.75
CA ARG A 23 2.70 16.61 4.88
C ARG A 23 3.10 16.11 6.27
N SER A 24 3.82 15.00 6.29
CA SER A 24 4.27 14.31 7.49
C SER A 24 5.59 13.61 7.20
N GLU A 25 6.30 13.20 8.25
CA GLU A 25 7.53 12.40 8.12
C GLU A 25 7.28 11.11 7.35
N LEU A 26 6.14 10.45 7.56
CA LEU A 26 5.79 9.22 6.84
C LEU A 26 5.60 9.50 5.34
N THR A 27 4.85 10.55 5.00
CA THR A 27 4.61 10.95 3.60
C THR A 27 5.95 11.27 2.92
N ALA A 28 6.80 12.07 3.56
CA ALA A 28 8.12 12.42 3.06
C ALA A 28 9.03 11.18 2.89
N SER A 29 9.02 10.26 3.86
CA SER A 29 9.80 9.02 3.82
C SER A 29 9.33 8.10 2.69
N MET A 30 8.01 7.98 2.49
CA MET A 30 7.43 7.22 1.39
C MET A 30 7.83 7.80 0.03
N VAL A 31 7.70 9.11 -0.14
CA VAL A 31 8.07 9.81 -1.38
C VAL A 31 9.57 9.66 -1.66
N ALA A 32 10.41 9.87 -0.65
CA ALA A 32 11.86 9.68 -0.77
C ALA A 32 12.22 8.23 -1.13
N ALA A 33 11.53 7.25 -0.55
CA ALA A 33 11.75 5.84 -0.86
C ALA A 33 11.29 5.48 -2.29
N LEU A 34 10.13 5.95 -2.74
CA LEU A 34 9.67 5.78 -4.12
C LEU A 34 10.65 6.39 -5.12
N ARG A 35 11.14 7.61 -4.87
CA ARG A 35 12.15 8.27 -5.71
C ARG A 35 13.46 7.50 -5.78
N ARG A 36 13.92 6.91 -4.66
CA ARG A 36 15.09 6.03 -4.64
C ARG A 36 14.92 4.78 -5.52
N HIS A 37 13.68 4.36 -5.77
CA HIS A 37 13.36 3.27 -6.68
C HIS A 37 13.05 3.73 -8.12
N GLY A 38 13.32 5.00 -8.46
CA GLY A 38 13.07 5.54 -9.80
C GLY A 38 11.61 5.80 -10.12
N VAL A 39 10.74 5.87 -9.10
CA VAL A 39 9.31 6.13 -9.25
C VAL A 39 9.04 7.62 -9.06
N THR A 40 8.30 8.21 -9.99
CA THR A 40 7.90 9.63 -9.91
C THR A 40 6.75 9.76 -8.91
N ALA A 41 7.07 10.21 -7.70
CA ALA A 41 6.09 10.44 -6.66
C ALA A 41 5.60 11.90 -6.64
N ILE A 42 4.29 12.07 -6.81
CA ILE A 42 3.58 13.35 -6.79
C ILE A 42 2.87 13.45 -5.44
N GLU A 43 3.25 14.44 -4.64
CA GLU A 43 2.57 14.73 -3.37
C GLU A 43 1.37 15.62 -3.62
N GLU A 44 0.17 15.09 -3.43
CA GLU A 44 -1.04 15.90 -3.48
C GLU A 44 -1.58 16.08 -2.07
N ALA A 45 -1.54 17.33 -1.59
CA ALA A 45 -2.17 17.67 -0.34
C ALA A 45 -3.69 17.53 -0.51
N ALA A 46 -4.35 16.85 0.43
CA ALA A 46 -5.81 16.63 0.42
C ALA A 46 -6.68 17.93 0.47
N ARG A 47 -6.09 19.12 0.29
CA ARG A 47 -6.75 20.43 0.37
C ARG A 47 -6.40 21.33 -0.84
N GLY A 48 -6.71 20.87 -2.04
CA GLY A 48 -7.06 21.74 -3.17
C GLY A 48 -5.98 22.70 -3.68
N GLY A 49 -4.70 22.34 -3.61
CA GLY A 49 -3.66 23.04 -4.35
C GLY A 49 -3.78 22.74 -5.84
N SER A 50 -3.63 23.77 -6.69
CA SER A 50 -3.62 23.74 -8.16
C SER A 50 -3.54 22.34 -8.77
N ARG A 51 -4.66 21.89 -9.38
CA ARG A 51 -4.71 20.72 -10.27
C ARG A 51 -3.88 21.01 -11.52
N GLU A 52 -2.56 21.10 -11.36
CA GLU A 52 -1.68 20.79 -12.49
C GLU A 52 -2.11 19.40 -12.96
N ARG A 53 -2.52 19.29 -14.23
CA ARG A 53 -3.09 18.07 -14.79
C ARG A 53 -2.05 16.97 -14.69
N VAL A 54 -2.08 16.22 -13.59
CA VAL A 54 -1.33 14.99 -13.45
C VAL A 54 -1.95 14.02 -14.44
N THR A 55 -1.36 13.92 -15.61
CA THR A 55 -1.83 13.02 -16.66
C THR A 55 -1.44 11.59 -16.32
N ALA A 56 -2.44 10.69 -16.32
CA ALA A 56 -2.33 9.24 -16.24
C ALA A 56 -1.36 8.73 -15.16
N VAL A 57 -1.87 8.53 -13.94
CA VAL A 57 -1.11 7.82 -12.90
C VAL A 57 -1.51 6.37 -12.84
N GLU A 58 -0.52 5.52 -12.64
CA GLU A 58 -0.78 4.09 -12.61
C GLU A 58 -1.16 3.62 -11.21
N SER A 59 -0.69 4.32 -10.19
CA SER A 59 -0.91 3.96 -8.79
C SER A 59 -1.09 5.15 -7.88
N MET A 60 -1.80 4.90 -6.80
CA MET A 60 -2.11 5.87 -5.78
C MET A 60 -1.89 5.29 -4.39
N ILE A 61 -1.39 6.11 -3.48
CA ILE A 61 -1.16 5.74 -2.09
C ILE A 61 -1.87 6.76 -1.20
N LEU A 62 -2.85 6.29 -0.42
CA LEU A 62 -3.45 7.07 0.65
C LEU A 62 -2.65 6.87 1.93
N VAL A 63 -2.12 7.94 2.52
CA VAL A 63 -1.33 7.91 3.75
C VAL A 63 -2.07 8.62 4.88
N VAL A 64 -2.32 7.89 5.97
CA VAL A 64 -2.79 8.43 7.23
C VAL A 64 -1.61 8.49 8.21
N ASP A 65 -1.15 9.71 8.48
CA ASP A 65 -0.06 9.96 9.42
C ASP A 65 -0.39 9.56 10.87
N GLY A 66 0.64 9.48 11.71
CA GLY A 66 0.49 9.02 13.10
C GLY A 66 -0.43 9.90 13.94
N HIS A 67 -0.46 11.21 13.70
CA HIS A 67 -1.33 12.12 14.45
C HIS A 67 -2.81 11.93 14.09
N ARG A 68 -3.11 11.74 12.81
CA ARG A 68 -4.46 11.40 12.34
C ARG A 68 -4.86 10.01 12.81
N ALA A 69 -3.96 9.04 12.78
CA ALA A 69 -4.20 7.69 13.29
C ALA A 69 -4.52 7.70 14.80
N GLU A 70 -3.77 8.46 15.60
CA GLU A 70 -4.07 8.68 17.02
C GLU A 70 -5.42 9.36 17.24
N THR A 71 -5.77 10.36 16.44
CA THR A 71 -7.07 11.03 16.55
C THR A 71 -8.23 10.07 16.25
N LEU A 72 -8.05 9.18 15.27
CA LEU A 72 -9.07 8.23 14.87
C LEU A 72 -9.19 7.03 15.83
N PHE A 73 -8.05 6.52 16.32
CA PHE A 73 -7.99 5.23 17.01
C PHE A 73 -7.48 5.31 18.45
N GLY A 74 -6.84 6.41 18.85
CA GLY A 74 -6.26 6.63 20.17
C GLY A 74 -7.29 6.57 21.30
N GLU A 75 -8.51 7.03 21.04
CA GLU A 75 -9.59 6.98 22.02
C GLU A 75 -10.14 5.55 22.21
N ARG A 76 -10.65 5.30 23.43
CA ARG A 76 -11.45 4.10 23.71
C ARG A 76 -12.68 4.07 22.79
N PRO A 77 -13.11 2.89 22.31
CA PRO A 77 -14.28 2.79 21.46
C PRO A 77 -15.51 3.42 22.14
N SER A 78 -16.10 4.42 21.50
CA SER A 78 -17.34 5.08 21.92
C SER A 78 -18.22 5.34 20.69
N CYS A 79 -19.49 5.68 20.90
CA CYS A 79 -20.37 6.08 19.80
C CYS A 79 -19.79 7.29 19.02
N ARG A 80 -19.21 8.26 19.74
CA ARG A 80 -18.56 9.44 19.14
C ARG A 80 -17.34 9.04 18.29
N SER A 81 -16.46 8.19 18.82
CA SER A 81 -15.27 7.75 18.09
C SER A 81 -15.66 6.94 16.84
N ARG A 82 -16.69 6.09 16.93
CA ARG A 82 -17.22 5.34 15.78
C ARG A 82 -17.76 6.24 14.69
N ARG A 83 -18.57 7.26 15.05
CA ARG A 83 -19.08 8.25 14.09
C ARG A 83 -17.95 9.02 13.41
N ARG A 84 -16.92 9.42 14.17
CA ARG A 84 -15.73 10.11 13.63
C ARG A 84 -14.96 9.24 12.64
N VAL A 85 -14.75 7.95 12.96
CA VAL A 85 -14.09 7.01 12.06
C VAL A 85 -14.93 6.76 10.81
N ALA A 86 -16.25 6.61 10.93
CA ALA A 86 -17.14 6.42 9.79
C ALA A 86 -17.19 7.65 8.87
N ALA A 87 -17.27 8.86 9.43
CA ALA A 87 -17.22 10.09 8.67
C ALA A 87 -15.89 10.20 7.89
N TRP A 88 -14.76 9.95 8.56
CA TRP A 88 -13.47 9.93 7.88
C TRP A 88 -13.37 8.82 6.81
N GLU A 89 -13.93 7.64 7.05
CA GLU A 89 -13.96 6.53 6.08
C GLU A 89 -14.75 6.93 4.82
N ASN A 90 -15.86 7.67 4.97
CA ASN A 90 -16.61 8.25 3.85
C ASN A 90 -15.76 9.29 3.09
N ASP A 91 -15.24 10.29 3.80
CA ASP A 91 -14.45 11.38 3.19
C ASP A 91 -13.23 10.83 2.43
N ALA A 92 -12.54 9.83 3.02
CA ALA A 92 -11.38 9.21 2.41
C ALA A 92 -11.75 8.37 1.18
N CYS A 93 -12.90 7.69 1.21
CA CYS A 93 -13.40 6.93 0.06
C CYS A 93 -13.71 7.89 -1.10
N ASP A 94 -14.48 8.95 -0.84
CA ASP A 94 -14.90 9.92 -1.86
C ASP A 94 -13.69 10.61 -2.49
N LEU A 95 -12.72 11.02 -1.67
CA LEU A 95 -11.45 11.59 -2.12
C LEU A 95 -10.69 10.61 -3.03
N VAL A 96 -10.44 9.38 -2.58
CA VAL A 96 -9.64 8.42 -3.33
C VAL A 96 -10.31 8.01 -4.63
N VAL A 97 -11.63 7.75 -4.61
CA VAL A 97 -12.39 7.37 -5.82
C VAL A 97 -12.36 8.51 -6.84
N THR A 98 -12.61 9.74 -6.40
CA THR A 98 -12.59 10.92 -7.28
C THR A 98 -11.21 11.11 -7.90
N THR A 99 -10.15 11.09 -7.10
CA THR A 99 -8.78 11.21 -7.62
C THR A 99 -8.44 10.05 -8.55
N ALA A 100 -8.89 8.83 -8.24
CA ALA A 100 -8.60 7.66 -9.07
C ALA A 100 -9.29 7.77 -10.45
N LEU A 101 -10.53 8.27 -10.50
CA LEU A 101 -11.24 8.54 -11.73
C LEU A 101 -10.57 9.65 -12.54
N ASP A 102 -10.16 10.74 -11.89
CA ASP A 102 -9.51 11.88 -12.54
C ASP A 102 -8.14 11.51 -13.12
N THR A 103 -7.40 10.63 -12.45
CA THR A 103 -6.02 10.29 -12.81
C THR A 103 -5.88 8.96 -13.56
N GLY A 104 -6.95 8.14 -13.60
CA GLY A 104 -6.92 6.80 -14.18
C GLY A 104 -6.20 5.74 -13.32
N ALA A 105 -6.00 5.99 -12.02
CA ALA A 105 -5.26 5.11 -11.14
C ALA A 105 -5.90 3.72 -11.02
N ARG A 106 -5.15 2.67 -11.39
CA ARG A 106 -5.63 1.27 -11.35
C ARG A 106 -5.18 0.50 -10.12
N ARG A 107 -4.24 1.05 -9.35
CA ARG A 107 -3.70 0.42 -8.14
C ARG A 107 -3.75 1.40 -6.98
N ILE A 108 -4.40 1.01 -5.89
CA ILE A 108 -4.64 1.88 -4.75
C ILE A 108 -4.15 1.19 -3.48
N LEU A 109 -3.29 1.86 -2.73
CA LEU A 109 -2.76 1.37 -1.45
C LEU A 109 -3.14 2.34 -0.32
N ALA A 110 -3.93 1.87 0.65
CA ALA A 110 -4.26 2.64 1.84
C ALA A 110 -3.34 2.28 3.03
N VAL A 111 -2.61 3.25 3.55
CA VAL A 111 -1.55 3.09 4.56
C VAL A 111 -1.89 3.87 5.82
N CYS A 112 -1.76 3.22 6.97
CA CYS A 112 -1.90 3.84 8.28
C CYS A 112 -0.58 3.78 9.06
N ASP A 113 -0.14 4.92 9.60
CA ASP A 113 0.95 4.96 10.59
C ASP A 113 0.45 4.45 11.95
N GLY A 114 0.77 3.20 12.26
CA GLY A 114 0.41 2.53 13.51
C GLY A 114 1.49 2.59 14.59
N ARG A 115 2.65 3.22 14.34
CA ARG A 115 3.82 3.17 15.24
C ARG A 115 3.52 3.64 16.66
N ARG A 116 2.62 4.63 16.79
CA ARG A 116 2.19 5.20 18.08
C ARG A 116 0.91 4.59 18.65
N LEU A 117 0.31 3.63 17.94
CA LEU A 117 -0.90 2.94 18.38
C LEU A 117 -0.55 1.69 19.19
N THR A 118 -1.30 1.41 20.25
CA THR A 118 -1.29 0.11 20.95
C THR A 118 -1.75 -1.03 20.03
N PHE A 119 -1.44 -2.28 20.38
CA PHE A 119 -1.85 -3.45 19.59
C PHE A 119 -3.36 -3.52 19.29
N GLY A 120 -4.21 -3.23 20.29
CA GLY A 120 -5.66 -3.21 20.12
C GLY A 120 -6.13 -2.08 19.20
N GLN A 121 -5.46 -0.92 19.24
CA GLN A 121 -5.72 0.19 18.33
C GLN A 121 -5.27 -0.14 16.90
N ARG A 122 -4.11 -0.77 16.72
CA ARG A 122 -3.63 -1.25 15.41
C ARG A 122 -4.56 -2.27 14.78
N THR A 123 -5.07 -3.21 15.57
CA THR A 123 -6.07 -4.19 15.10
C THR A 123 -7.35 -3.50 14.62
N ARG A 124 -7.81 -2.46 15.34
CA ARG A 124 -8.96 -1.63 14.91
C ARG A 124 -8.66 -0.87 13.62
N ALA A 125 -7.49 -0.24 13.52
CA ALA A 125 -7.04 0.48 12.34
C ALA A 125 -7.01 -0.45 11.11
N ALA A 126 -6.39 -1.62 11.22
CA ALA A 126 -6.38 -2.62 10.15
C ALA A 126 -7.79 -3.04 9.72
N GLY A 127 -8.70 -3.22 10.68
CA GLY A 127 -10.10 -3.54 10.39
C GLY A 127 -10.84 -2.45 9.61
N VAL A 128 -10.55 -1.18 9.90
CA VAL A 128 -11.12 -0.01 9.21
C VAL A 128 -10.53 0.11 7.80
N PHE A 129 -9.21 0.07 7.66
CA PHE A 129 -8.54 0.15 6.37
C PHE A 129 -8.91 -1.00 5.43
N ARG A 130 -9.16 -2.19 5.97
CA ARG A 130 -9.71 -3.31 5.20
C ARG A 130 -11.10 -3.02 4.62
N ARG A 131 -11.98 -2.36 5.39
CA ARG A 131 -13.31 -1.99 4.89
C ARG A 131 -13.21 -0.87 3.87
N LEU A 132 -12.38 0.14 4.14
CA LEU A 132 -12.10 1.23 3.22
C LEU A 132 -11.59 0.71 1.87
N ALA A 133 -10.59 -0.18 1.85
CA ALA A 133 -10.07 -0.76 0.60
C ALA A 133 -11.16 -1.47 -0.22
N ARG A 134 -12.01 -2.28 0.42
CA ARG A 134 -13.13 -2.95 -0.25
C ARG A 134 -14.18 -1.97 -0.77
N ARG A 135 -14.42 -0.88 -0.04
CA ARG A 135 -15.37 0.14 -0.46
C ARG A 135 -14.82 0.90 -1.67
N ILE A 136 -13.56 1.31 -1.66
CA ILE A 136 -12.91 1.95 -2.81
C ILE A 136 -12.99 1.04 -4.04
N ASP A 137 -12.70 -0.25 -3.88
CA ASP A 137 -12.82 -1.25 -4.97
C ASP A 137 -14.22 -1.25 -5.59
N TYR A 138 -15.24 -1.35 -4.72
CA TYR A 138 -16.64 -1.37 -5.10
C TYR A 138 -17.09 -0.07 -5.79
N GLU A 139 -16.77 1.08 -5.22
CA GLU A 139 -17.12 2.40 -5.76
C GLU A 139 -16.41 2.64 -7.09
N CYS A 140 -15.12 2.32 -7.22
CA CYS A 140 -14.40 2.42 -8.49
C CYS A 140 -15.02 1.52 -9.57
N ALA A 141 -15.43 0.30 -9.21
CA ALA A 141 -16.08 -0.62 -10.15
C ALA A 141 -17.42 -0.08 -10.66
N ILE A 142 -18.26 0.47 -9.77
CA ILE A 142 -19.53 1.10 -10.15
C ILE A 142 -19.33 2.31 -11.05
N ASN A 143 -18.28 3.10 -10.80
CA ASN A 143 -17.95 4.27 -11.60
C ASN A 143 -17.18 3.95 -12.90
N GLY A 144 -17.07 2.67 -13.27
CA GLY A 144 -16.49 2.25 -14.55
C GLY A 144 -14.96 2.17 -14.61
N LEU A 145 -14.26 2.28 -13.47
CA LEU A 145 -12.79 2.21 -13.39
C LEU A 145 -12.26 0.77 -13.23
N ALA A 146 -13.08 -0.27 -13.46
CA ALA A 146 -12.66 -1.65 -13.27
C ALA A 146 -11.73 -2.16 -14.40
N PRO A 147 -10.70 -2.98 -14.08
CA PRO A 147 -10.35 -3.47 -12.75
C PRO A 147 -9.42 -2.51 -11.96
N VAL A 148 -9.77 -2.23 -10.69
CA VAL A 148 -8.90 -1.54 -9.73
C VAL A 148 -8.38 -2.56 -8.71
N ALA A 149 -7.08 -2.59 -8.46
CA ALA A 149 -6.51 -3.40 -7.39
C ALA A 149 -6.31 -2.53 -6.13
N THR A 150 -7.12 -2.76 -5.11
CA THR A 150 -7.02 -2.10 -3.80
C THR A 150 -6.33 -2.98 -2.76
N SER A 151 -5.38 -2.40 -2.05
CA SER A 151 -4.65 -3.01 -0.95
C SER A 151 -4.59 -2.07 0.26
N TYR A 152 -4.25 -2.60 1.42
CA TYR A 152 -4.05 -1.79 2.63
C TYR A 152 -2.90 -2.31 3.48
N GLY A 153 -2.33 -1.42 4.30
CA GLY A 153 -1.27 -1.70 5.25
C GLY A 153 -1.35 -0.83 6.51
N VAL A 154 -0.91 -1.39 7.64
CA VAL A 154 -0.67 -0.64 8.88
C VAL A 154 0.81 -0.80 9.21
N ILE A 155 1.51 0.31 9.40
CA ILE A 155 2.94 0.36 9.69
C ILE A 155 3.12 0.21 11.20
N ASP A 156 3.89 -0.79 11.60
CA ASP A 156 4.18 -1.07 13.01
C ASP A 156 5.57 -0.53 13.40
N ALA A 157 6.50 -0.50 12.45
CA ALA A 157 7.88 -0.03 12.65
C ALA A 157 8.43 0.72 11.42
N ASP A 158 9.53 1.46 11.60
CA ASP A 158 10.17 2.24 10.51
C ASP A 158 10.66 1.35 9.37
N CYS A 159 11.08 0.13 9.67
CA CYS A 159 11.47 -0.84 8.65
C CYS A 159 10.30 -1.25 7.74
N ASP A 160 9.05 -1.12 8.20
CA ASP A 160 7.88 -1.37 7.37
C ASP A 160 7.67 -0.26 6.33
N VAL A 161 8.08 0.98 6.62
CA VAL A 161 8.00 2.10 5.66
C VAL A 161 8.85 1.81 4.42
N ALA A 162 10.10 1.38 4.63
CA ALA A 162 11.01 1.02 3.54
C ALA A 162 10.47 -0.15 2.72
N ARG A 163 9.99 -1.21 3.40
CA ARG A 163 9.39 -2.39 2.74
C ARG A 163 8.14 -2.04 1.95
N LEU A 164 7.30 -1.14 2.48
CA LEU A 164 6.07 -0.72 1.83
C LEU A 164 6.35 0.13 0.59
N ALA A 165 7.31 1.05 0.68
CA ALA A 165 7.71 1.85 -0.45
C ALA A 165 8.40 1.02 -1.54
N GLU A 166 9.21 0.04 -1.16
CA GLU A 166 9.79 -0.93 -2.08
C GLU A 166 8.70 -1.77 -2.77
N ALA A 167 7.74 -2.28 -2.01
CA ALA A 167 6.62 -3.04 -2.56
C ALA A 167 5.76 -2.18 -3.51
N ALA A 168 5.47 -0.94 -3.12
CA ALA A 168 4.75 0.01 -3.96
C ALA A 168 5.51 0.28 -5.27
N GLY A 169 6.82 0.56 -5.20
CA GLY A 169 7.63 0.81 -6.38
C GLY A 169 7.81 -0.40 -7.29
N ARG A 170 7.94 -1.61 -6.73
CA ARG A 170 7.98 -2.84 -7.55
C ARG A 170 6.66 -3.10 -8.26
N SER A 171 5.54 -2.80 -7.61
CA SER A 171 4.22 -2.98 -8.21
C SER A 171 4.03 -2.05 -9.41
N THR A 172 4.54 -0.82 -9.33
CA THR A 172 4.43 0.19 -10.40
C THR A 172 5.33 -0.14 -11.57
N LEU A 173 6.58 -0.54 -11.32
CA LEU A 173 7.52 -0.88 -12.39
C LEU A 173 7.12 -2.12 -13.20
N ARG A 174 6.43 -3.10 -12.60
CA ARG A 174 6.04 -4.34 -13.30
C ARG A 174 4.91 -4.17 -14.31
N SER A 175 4.19 -3.06 -14.27
CA SER A 175 2.93 -2.89 -14.99
C SER A 175 3.07 -2.05 -16.26
N GLY A 176 4.19 -1.33 -16.43
CA GLY A 176 4.61 -0.79 -17.73
C GLY A 176 5.00 -1.87 -18.75
N ALA A 177 5.17 -3.12 -18.33
CA ALA A 177 5.23 -4.27 -19.23
C ALA A 177 3.79 -4.69 -19.58
N SER A 178 3.26 -4.09 -20.65
CA SER A 178 1.93 -4.36 -21.22
C SER A 178 1.49 -5.83 -21.07
N PRO A 179 0.41 -6.12 -20.32
CA PRO A 179 -0.11 -7.46 -20.20
C PRO A 179 -1.12 -7.68 -21.33
N ALA A 180 -0.64 -8.07 -22.51
CA ALA A 180 -1.48 -8.76 -23.51
C ALA A 180 -1.82 -10.20 -23.05
N GLY A 181 -2.03 -10.40 -21.75
CA GLY A 181 -2.41 -11.65 -21.12
C GLY A 181 -3.90 -11.66 -20.80
N PRO A 182 -4.54 -12.84 -20.77
CA PRO A 182 -5.97 -12.96 -20.52
C PRO A 182 -6.36 -12.31 -19.19
N VAL A 183 -7.34 -11.41 -19.25
CA VAL A 183 -7.90 -10.71 -18.10
C VAL A 183 -8.39 -11.75 -17.08
N PRO A 184 -7.87 -11.77 -15.84
CA PRO A 184 -8.41 -12.64 -14.80
C PRO A 184 -9.85 -12.23 -14.52
N GLY A 185 -10.76 -13.20 -14.53
CA GLY A 185 -12.20 -12.97 -14.39
C GLY A 185 -12.59 -12.23 -13.10
N PRO A 186 -13.80 -11.65 -13.05
CA PRO A 186 -14.32 -10.88 -11.92
C PRO A 186 -14.35 -11.76 -10.66
N GLY A 187 -13.33 -11.61 -9.81
CA GLY A 187 -13.13 -12.47 -8.64
C GLY A 187 -11.76 -12.33 -7.95
N ALA A 188 -10.86 -11.49 -8.47
CA ALA A 188 -9.60 -11.17 -7.80
C ALA A 188 -9.88 -10.43 -6.48
N ARG A 189 -9.73 -11.16 -5.37
CA ARG A 189 -10.08 -10.69 -4.03
C ARG A 189 -9.14 -9.55 -3.59
N SER A 190 -9.71 -8.53 -2.95
CA SER A 190 -8.99 -7.50 -2.18
C SER A 190 -7.85 -8.14 -1.37
N THR A 191 -6.64 -7.67 -1.61
CA THR A 191 -5.41 -8.32 -1.16
C THR A 191 -4.88 -7.66 0.10
N HIS A 192 -4.62 -8.47 1.14
CA HIS A 192 -4.04 -7.98 2.39
C HIS A 192 -2.51 -8.05 2.28
N VAL A 193 -1.84 -6.90 2.18
CA VAL A 193 -0.39 -6.83 2.41
C VAL A 193 -0.18 -6.69 3.91
N ARG A 194 0.06 -7.80 4.59
CA ARG A 194 0.44 -7.78 6.02
C ARG A 194 1.95 -7.77 6.10
N ILE A 195 2.56 -6.58 6.17
CA ILE A 195 3.98 -6.47 6.53
C ILE A 195 4.06 -6.70 8.04
N GLN A 196 4.12 -7.97 8.47
CA GLN A 196 4.42 -8.27 9.88
C GLN A 196 5.94 -8.27 10.07
N GLY A 197 6.46 -7.19 10.65
CA GLY A 197 7.70 -7.27 11.42
C GLY A 197 7.43 -7.97 12.75
N LEU A 198 7.58 -9.30 12.83
CA LEU A 198 7.55 -10.03 14.10
C LEU A 198 8.98 -10.30 14.58
N PRO A 199 9.47 -9.64 15.64
CA PRO A 199 10.37 -10.25 16.60
C PRO A 199 9.58 -10.60 17.87
N GLY A 200 9.46 -11.89 18.19
CA GLY A 200 8.91 -12.36 19.48
C GLY A 200 7.80 -13.41 19.34
N ARG A 201 8.16 -14.67 19.63
CA ARG A 201 7.30 -15.87 19.61
C ARG A 201 6.09 -15.77 20.53
N THR A 202 4.94 -16.28 20.07
CA THR A 202 4.23 -17.39 20.74
C THR A 202 3.57 -18.29 19.70
N LYS A 203 3.85 -19.60 19.80
CA LYS A 203 3.32 -20.66 18.95
C LYS A 203 1.81 -20.83 19.19
N ALA A 204 0.96 -20.18 18.41
CA ALA A 204 -0.42 -20.64 18.15
C ALA A 204 -1.07 -19.75 17.09
N ALA A 205 -1.28 -20.33 15.90
CA ALA A 205 -2.20 -19.94 14.82
C ALA A 205 -1.53 -20.09 13.44
N ARG A 206 -1.20 -21.33 13.05
CA ARG A 206 -1.11 -21.65 11.63
C ARG A 206 -2.54 -21.75 11.09
N LYS A 207 -3.09 -20.62 10.64
CA LYS A 207 -4.12 -20.64 9.61
C LYS A 207 -3.42 -20.44 8.28
N VAL A 208 -3.45 -21.49 7.48
CA VAL A 208 -2.96 -21.54 6.09
C VAL A 208 -3.62 -20.39 5.32
N TRP A 209 -2.77 -19.57 4.70
CA TRP A 209 -3.13 -18.43 3.87
C TRP A 209 -3.37 -18.93 2.44
N THR A 210 -4.50 -18.58 1.84
CA THR A 210 -4.83 -18.90 0.44
C THR A 210 -4.97 -17.60 -0.35
N GLY A 211 -3.83 -17.05 -0.77
CA GLY A 211 -3.73 -15.91 -1.70
C GLY A 211 -3.39 -16.36 -3.13
N PRO A 212 -3.60 -15.50 -4.15
CA PRO A 212 -3.21 -15.79 -5.54
C PRO A 212 -1.69 -15.99 -5.71
N ALA A 213 -1.32 -16.85 -6.67
CA ALA A 213 0.04 -17.36 -6.88
C ALA A 213 1.13 -16.28 -7.05
N TRP A 214 0.80 -15.11 -7.62
CA TRP A 214 1.76 -14.02 -7.84
C TRP A 214 2.30 -13.40 -6.53
N MET A 215 1.65 -13.62 -5.38
CA MET A 215 2.17 -13.21 -4.07
C MET A 215 3.18 -14.18 -3.46
N ALA A 216 3.15 -15.47 -3.82
CA ALA A 216 4.17 -16.42 -3.38
C ALA A 216 5.56 -16.07 -3.96
N GLU A 217 5.59 -15.35 -5.09
CA GLU A 217 6.80 -14.87 -5.74
C GLU A 217 7.28 -13.49 -5.25
N MET A 218 6.38 -12.64 -4.72
CA MET A 218 6.76 -11.32 -4.19
C MET A 218 7.41 -11.37 -2.80
N PHE A 219 7.11 -12.40 -2.01
CA PHE A 219 7.68 -12.64 -0.68
C PHE A 219 8.05 -14.12 -0.54
N PRO A 220 9.19 -14.57 -1.10
CA PRO A 220 9.64 -15.93 -0.88
C PRO A 220 9.77 -16.17 0.63
N PRO A 221 9.30 -17.32 1.17
CA PRO A 221 9.50 -17.63 2.57
C PRO A 221 10.99 -17.52 2.89
N PRO A 222 11.38 -17.01 4.08
CA PRO A 222 12.77 -16.97 4.46
C PRO A 222 13.36 -18.37 4.29
N SER A 223 14.47 -18.45 3.54
CA SER A 223 15.27 -19.66 3.39
C SER A 223 15.35 -20.37 4.74
N GLN A 224 14.76 -21.55 4.84
CA GLN A 224 14.90 -22.40 6.01
C GLN A 224 16.37 -22.82 6.06
N LYS A 225 17.22 -22.01 6.69
CA LYS A 225 18.50 -22.50 7.19
C LYS A 225 18.16 -23.54 8.24
N GLU A 226 18.26 -24.81 7.86
CA GLU A 226 18.15 -25.92 8.79
C GLU A 226 19.07 -25.65 9.99
N PRO A 227 18.57 -25.85 11.22
CA PRO A 227 19.42 -25.70 12.39
C PRO A 227 20.56 -26.71 12.30
N LYS A 228 21.81 -26.22 12.22
CA LYS A 228 23.00 -27.07 12.33
C LYS A 228 22.86 -27.93 13.59
N PRO A 229 22.93 -29.27 13.51
CA PRO A 229 22.87 -30.11 14.68
C PRO A 229 24.06 -29.78 15.60
N CYS A 230 23.78 -29.55 16.88
CA CYS A 230 24.82 -29.38 17.88
C CYS A 230 25.68 -30.65 17.92
N PRO A 231 27.02 -30.53 17.96
CA PRO A 231 27.89 -31.68 18.13
C PRO A 231 27.58 -32.32 19.49
N LYS A 232 27.26 -33.61 19.47
CA LYS A 232 27.14 -34.41 20.69
C LYS A 232 28.53 -34.49 21.32
N SER A 233 28.68 -33.95 22.52
CA SER A 233 29.82 -34.23 23.38
C SER A 233 29.84 -35.73 23.67
N LEU A 234 30.84 -36.44 23.16
CA LEU A 234 31.21 -37.76 23.67
C LEU A 234 31.75 -37.54 25.10
N GLY A 235 31.05 -38.09 26.08
CA GLY A 235 31.56 -38.32 27.42
C GLY A 235 31.98 -39.78 27.53
N GLU A 236 33.19 -39.96 28.07
CA GLU A 236 33.88 -41.20 28.41
C GLU A 236 33.14 -42.07 29.45
#